data_AF-A0A7K4F2J2-F1
#
_entry.id   AF-A0A7K4F2J2-F1
#
_cell.length_a   1.000
_cell.length_b   1.000
_cell.length_c   1.000
_cell.angle_alpha   90.00
_cell.angle_beta   90.00
_cell.angle_gamma   90.00
#
_symmetry.space_group_name_H-M   'P 1'
#
loop_
_entity.id
_entity.type
_entity.pdbx_description
1 polymer ?
#
loop_
_entity_poly.entity_id
_entity_poly.type
_entity_poly.pdbx_seq_one_letter_code
_entity_poly.pdbx_strand_id
1 'polypeptide(L)'
;LDVTRRPIIVSNESLIEIDDVSARLHCEAVLDGLDRFKVNKTVECTQFFPPAKIIRLKKDSTAISALAKKVHLAEELLSMPPSSKLLLKTLEYEGALTQKDLANKTLLPDRTVRLALSHLLKKGYVKKKVSIRDARQKIYEISKIE
;
A
#
# COMPACT_ATOMS: atom_id res chain seq x y z
N LEU A 1 2.31 0.08 -3.89
CA LEU A 1 0.84 -0.15 -3.88
C LEU A 1 0.23 0.88 -2.95
N ASP A 2 -0.69 1.71 -3.44
CA ASP A 2 -1.39 2.69 -2.60
C ASP A 2 -2.38 1.95 -1.67
N VAL A 3 -2.09 1.96 -0.38
CA VAL A 3 -2.83 1.22 0.66
C VAL A 3 -4.17 1.87 1.02
N THR A 4 -4.48 3.04 0.46
CA THR A 4 -5.79 3.71 0.61
C THR A 4 -6.88 3.12 -0.28
N ARG A 5 -6.53 2.28 -1.25
CA ARG A 5 -7.46 1.65 -2.20
C ARG A 5 -8.01 0.33 -1.67
N ARG A 6 -8.51 0.29 -0.43
CA ARG A 6 -9.17 -0.89 0.10
C ARG A 6 -10.58 -1.00 -0.51
N PRO A 7 -10.93 -2.11 -1.18
CA PRO A 7 -12.29 -2.28 -1.65
C PRO A 7 -13.23 -2.38 -0.45
N ILE A 8 -14.28 -1.56 -0.47
CA ILE A 8 -15.35 -1.59 0.51
C ILE A 8 -16.38 -2.61 0.01
N ILE A 9 -16.68 -3.64 0.83
CA ILE A 9 -17.69 -4.65 0.55
C ILE A 9 -18.86 -4.39 1.52
N VAL A 10 -20.02 -4.04 0.97
CA VAL A 10 -21.25 -3.76 1.72
C VAL A 10 -22.37 -4.70 1.32
N SER A 11 -23.48 -4.65 2.07
CA SER A 11 -24.71 -5.34 1.69
C SER A 11 -25.26 -4.80 0.36
N ASN A 12 -25.99 -5.64 -0.35
CA ASN A 12 -26.68 -5.26 -1.59
C ASN A 12 -27.82 -4.25 -1.36
N GLU A 13 -28.30 -4.15 -0.12
CA GLU A 13 -29.34 -3.19 0.30
C GLU A 13 -28.75 -1.84 0.73
N SER A 14 -27.42 -1.70 0.77
CA SER A 14 -26.77 -0.47 1.19
C SER A 14 -26.81 0.60 0.10
N LEU A 15 -27.15 1.83 0.49
CA LEU A 15 -26.90 3.04 -0.28
C LEU A 15 -25.54 3.61 0.16
N ILE A 16 -24.61 3.80 -0.78
CA ILE A 16 -23.33 4.45 -0.51
C ILE A 16 -23.39 5.88 -1.04
N GLU A 17 -23.05 6.83 -0.19
CA GLU A 17 -22.93 8.24 -0.53
C GLU A 17 -21.49 8.70 -0.24
N ILE A 18 -20.90 9.41 -1.20
CA ILE A 18 -19.62 10.11 -1.06
C ILE A 18 -19.94 11.59 -1.23
N ASP A 19 -19.84 12.37 -0.15
CA ASP A 19 -20.06 13.83 -0.14
C ASP A 19 -18.73 14.60 -0.06
N ASP A 20 -18.81 15.92 -0.17
CA ASP A 20 -17.71 16.88 -0.13
C ASP A 20 -16.60 16.59 -1.16
N VAL A 21 -16.98 15.98 -2.29
CA VAL A 21 -16.07 15.75 -3.41
C VAL A 21 -15.73 17.07 -4.05
N SER A 22 -14.47 17.51 -3.90
CA SER A 22 -13.99 18.77 -4.45
C SER A 22 -12.61 18.63 -5.07
N ALA A 23 -12.41 19.30 -6.21
CA ALA A 23 -11.13 19.36 -6.89
C ALA A 23 -10.97 20.73 -7.57
N ARG A 24 -9.74 21.21 -7.73
CA ARG A 24 -9.46 22.50 -8.39
C ARG A 24 -9.80 22.50 -9.90
N LEU A 25 -9.81 21.33 -10.53
CA LEU A 25 -10.01 21.17 -11.97
C LEU A 25 -11.35 20.50 -12.28
N HIS A 26 -11.39 19.18 -12.22
CA HIS A 26 -12.59 18.37 -12.40
C HIS A 26 -12.44 17.08 -11.59
N CYS A 27 -13.56 16.56 -11.10
CA CYS A 27 -13.63 15.24 -10.48
C CYS A 27 -14.48 14.33 -11.35
N GLU A 28 -14.09 13.06 -11.45
CA GLU A 28 -14.81 12.04 -12.22
C GLU A 28 -14.94 10.77 -11.39
N ALA A 29 -16.13 10.18 -11.41
CA ALA A 29 -16.34 8.80 -10.98
C ALA A 29 -16.11 7.90 -12.19
N VAL A 30 -15.29 6.86 -12.02
CA VAL A 30 -15.00 5.87 -13.06
C VAL A 30 -15.69 4.55 -12.70
N LEU A 31 -16.64 4.12 -13.51
CA LEU A 31 -17.38 2.87 -13.34
C LEU A 31 -16.76 1.79 -14.23
N ASP A 32 -16.41 0.65 -13.62
CA ASP A 32 -15.82 -0.54 -14.29
C ASP A 32 -14.59 -0.27 -15.17
N GLY A 33 -13.94 0.87 -15.00
CA GLY A 33 -12.79 1.31 -15.81
C GLY A 33 -13.14 1.82 -17.20
N LEU A 34 -14.43 1.91 -17.54
CA LEU A 34 -14.92 2.29 -18.87
C LEU A 34 -15.68 3.62 -18.82
N ASP A 35 -16.75 3.67 -18.04
CA ASP A 35 -17.64 4.82 -18.01
C ASP A 35 -17.14 5.88 -17.03
N ARG A 36 -17.25 7.14 -17.43
CA ARG A 36 -16.78 8.29 -16.65
C ARG A 36 -17.91 9.27 -16.46
N PHE A 37 -18.17 9.63 -15.21
CA PHE A 37 -19.21 10.58 -14.83
C PHE A 37 -18.58 11.76 -14.13
N LYS A 38 -18.86 12.98 -14.61
CA LYS A 38 -18.41 14.19 -13.94
C LYS A 38 -19.06 14.31 -12.56
N VAL A 39 -18.25 14.55 -11.54
CA VAL A 39 -18.68 14.70 -10.14
C VAL A 39 -18.50 16.16 -9.73
N ASN A 40 -19.57 16.76 -9.21
CA ASN A 40 -19.53 18.13 -8.71
C ASN A 40 -19.39 18.19 -7.19
N LYS A 41 -20.20 17.41 -6.45
CA LYS A 41 -20.23 17.46 -4.98
C LYS A 41 -20.44 16.08 -4.36
N THR A 42 -21.45 15.36 -4.83
CA THR A 42 -21.81 14.05 -4.31
C THR A 42 -21.72 12.96 -5.38
N VAL A 43 -21.44 11.74 -4.93
CA VAL A 43 -21.60 10.50 -5.71
C VAL A 43 -22.46 9.56 -4.90
N GLU A 44 -23.57 9.13 -5.49
CA GLU A 44 -24.44 8.10 -4.92
C GLU A 44 -24.29 6.82 -5.75
N CYS A 45 -24.15 5.68 -5.08
CA CYS A 45 -24.08 4.39 -5.73
C CYS A 45 -24.94 3.34 -5.03
N THR A 46 -25.64 2.57 -5.85
CA THR A 46 -26.55 1.48 -5.48
C THR A 46 -26.18 0.21 -6.23
N GLN A 47 -26.80 -0.91 -5.84
CA GLN A 47 -26.63 -2.15 -6.58
C GLN A 47 -27.14 -2.01 -8.02
N PHE A 48 -26.31 -2.42 -8.99
CA PHE A 48 -26.73 -2.56 -10.38
C PHE A 48 -27.67 -3.78 -10.56
N PHE A 49 -28.76 -3.59 -11.31
CA PHE A 49 -29.70 -4.65 -11.65
C PHE A 49 -29.67 -4.93 -13.17
N PRO A 50 -29.44 -6.17 -13.61
CA PRO A 50 -29.24 -7.38 -12.80
C PRO A 50 -27.85 -7.43 -12.15
N PRO A 51 -27.69 -8.09 -10.98
CA PRO A 51 -26.38 -8.20 -10.33
C PRO A 51 -25.32 -8.80 -11.26
N ALA A 52 -24.09 -8.27 -11.18
CA ALA A 52 -22.97 -8.79 -11.94
C ALA A 52 -22.75 -10.29 -11.63
N LYS A 53 -22.58 -11.11 -12.68
CA LYS A 53 -22.27 -12.53 -12.54
C LYS A 53 -20.80 -12.68 -12.12
N ILE A 54 -20.58 -12.93 -10.83
CA ILE A 54 -19.22 -13.16 -10.31
C ILE A 54 -18.89 -14.66 -10.38
N ILE A 55 -17.79 -14.99 -11.03
CA ILE A 55 -17.25 -16.36 -11.00
C ILE A 55 -16.61 -16.59 -9.63
N ARG A 56 -17.23 -17.42 -8.80
CA ARG A 56 -16.65 -17.86 -7.52
C ARG A 56 -15.79 -19.10 -7.74
N LEU A 57 -14.47 -18.93 -7.65
CA LEU A 57 -13.54 -20.05 -7.70
C LEU A 57 -13.75 -20.95 -6.47
N LYS A 58 -13.89 -22.26 -6.68
CA LYS A 58 -13.99 -23.26 -5.60
C LYS A 58 -12.63 -23.38 -4.89
N LYS A 59 -12.67 -23.82 -3.62
CA LYS A 59 -11.70 -23.55 -2.54
C LYS A 59 -10.25 -24.03 -2.74
N ASP A 60 -9.92 -24.71 -3.84
CA ASP A 60 -8.63 -25.39 -3.99
C ASP A 60 -7.85 -24.95 -5.23
N SER A 61 -7.79 -23.63 -5.48
CA SER A 61 -6.88 -23.10 -6.51
C SER A 61 -5.66 -22.44 -5.86
N THR A 62 -4.48 -22.71 -6.43
CA THR A 62 -3.24 -21.97 -6.14
C THR A 62 -3.44 -20.45 -6.22
N ALA A 63 -4.36 -20.01 -7.08
CA ALA A 63 -4.76 -18.61 -7.22
C ALA A 63 -5.40 -18.04 -5.93
N ILE A 64 -6.29 -18.79 -5.26
CA ILE A 64 -6.91 -18.35 -3.99
C ILE A 64 -5.84 -18.24 -2.90
N SER A 65 -4.95 -19.23 -2.79
CA SER A 65 -3.86 -19.20 -1.80
C SER A 65 -2.87 -18.06 -2.07
N ALA A 66 -2.53 -17.80 -3.33
CA ALA A 66 -1.69 -16.67 -3.71
C ALA A 66 -2.37 -15.33 -3.39
N LEU A 67 -3.68 -15.22 -3.63
CA LEU A 67 -4.45 -14.03 -3.29
C LEU A 67 -4.50 -13.82 -1.77
N ALA A 68 -4.80 -14.86 -1.00
CA ALA A 68 -4.84 -14.82 0.46
C ALA A 68 -3.47 -14.43 1.05
N LYS A 69 -2.37 -14.99 0.52
CA LYS A 69 -1.00 -14.59 0.90
C LYS A 69 -0.73 -13.12 0.62
N LYS A 70 -1.17 -12.61 -0.55
CA LYS A 70 -1.05 -11.18 -0.90
C LYS A 70 -1.86 -10.29 0.04
N VAL A 71 -3.09 -10.68 0.36
CA VAL A 71 -3.95 -9.93 1.30
C VAL A 71 -3.32 -9.89 2.69
N HIS A 72 -2.83 -11.03 3.20
CA HIS A 72 -2.18 -11.09 4.50
C HIS A 72 -0.89 -10.25 4.55
N LEU A 73 -0.06 -10.31 3.50
CA LEU A 73 1.12 -9.47 3.37
C LEU A 73 0.77 -7.97 3.38
N ALA A 74 -0.32 -7.61 2.70
CA ALA A 74 -0.83 -6.24 2.70
C ALA A 74 -1.31 -5.81 4.10
N GLU A 75 -2.02 -6.68 4.83
CA GLU A 75 -2.42 -6.44 6.22
C GLU A 75 -1.23 -6.24 7.16
N GLU A 76 -0.19 -7.07 7.04
CA GLU A 76 1.03 -6.90 7.83
C GLU A 76 1.72 -5.57 7.54
N LEU A 77 1.85 -5.19 6.27
CA LEU A 77 2.38 -3.88 5.87
C LEU A 77 1.51 -2.73 6.38
N LEU A 78 0.18 -2.88 6.36
CA LEU A 78 -0.77 -1.89 6.86
C LEU A 78 -0.58 -1.66 8.37
N SER A 79 -0.44 -2.74 9.14
CA SER A 79 -0.23 -2.73 10.59
C SER A 79 1.12 -2.12 11.02
N MET A 80 2.04 -1.90 10.07
CA MET A 80 3.34 -1.32 10.37
C MET A 80 3.24 0.17 10.75
N PRO A 81 4.17 0.65 11.61
CA PRO A 81 4.27 2.07 11.92
C PRO A 81 4.45 2.94 10.67
N PRO A 82 3.90 4.17 10.65
CA PRO A 82 4.03 5.10 9.52
C PRO A 82 5.49 5.37 9.12
N SER A 83 6.38 5.51 10.10
CA SER A 83 7.82 5.71 9.87
C SER A 83 8.44 4.53 9.12
N SER A 84 8.09 3.30 9.46
CA SER A 84 8.55 2.09 8.76
C SER A 84 8.06 2.03 7.33
N LYS A 85 6.78 2.39 7.09
CA LYS A 85 6.22 2.46 5.73
C LYS A 85 6.94 3.51 4.88
N LEU A 86 7.22 4.69 5.45
CA LEU A 86 7.95 5.76 4.77
C LEU A 86 9.37 5.32 4.37
N LEU A 87 10.10 4.69 5.30
CA LEU A 87 11.45 4.19 5.01
C LEU A 87 11.45 3.12 3.91
N LEU A 88 10.52 2.16 3.98
CA LEU A 88 10.39 1.13 2.96
C LEU A 88 10.15 1.76 1.58
N LYS A 89 9.27 2.76 1.52
CA LYS A 89 8.97 3.47 0.27
C LYS A 89 10.15 4.30 -0.23
N THR A 90 10.92 4.89 0.67
CA THR A 90 12.15 5.62 0.34
C THR A 90 13.19 4.67 -0.28
N LEU A 91 13.41 3.50 0.33
CA LEU A 91 14.31 2.47 -0.22
C LEU A 91 13.83 1.92 -1.57
N GLU A 92 12.51 1.89 -1.81
CA GLU A 92 11.94 1.45 -3.09
C GLU A 92 12.30 2.43 -4.22
N TYR A 93 12.24 3.73 -3.95
CA TYR A 93 12.54 4.77 -4.93
C TYR A 93 14.04 5.01 -5.11
N GLU A 94 14.79 5.02 -4.02
CA GLU A 94 16.18 5.49 -3.98
C GLU A 94 17.19 4.34 -4.00
N GLY A 95 16.71 3.11 -3.85
CA GLY A 95 17.54 1.92 -3.74
C GLY A 95 18.23 1.83 -2.38
N ALA A 96 19.44 1.27 -2.38
CA ALA A 96 20.16 0.92 -1.17
C ALA A 96 20.77 2.16 -0.50
N LEU A 97 20.43 2.42 0.77
CA LEU A 97 20.81 3.64 1.49
C LEU A 97 21.43 3.34 2.85
N THR A 98 22.30 4.24 3.33
CA THR A 98 22.77 4.16 4.73
C THR A 98 21.70 4.67 5.70
N GLN A 99 21.88 4.39 7.00
CA GLN A 99 20.98 4.96 8.02
C GLN A 99 20.97 6.50 7.98
N LYS A 100 22.13 7.13 7.73
CA LYS A 100 22.26 8.59 7.66
C LYS A 100 21.51 9.14 6.44
N ASP A 101 21.63 8.49 5.30
CA ASP A 101 20.92 8.91 4.08
C ASP A 101 19.40 8.78 4.25
N LEU A 102 18.94 7.72 4.93
CA LEU A 102 17.53 7.55 5.25
C LEU A 102 17.01 8.66 6.17
N ALA A 103 17.77 9.04 7.20
CA ALA A 103 17.40 10.17 8.06
C ALA A 103 17.30 11.47 7.27
N ASN A 104 18.28 11.76 6.41
CA ASN A 104 18.29 12.95 5.59
C ASN A 104 17.13 13.00 4.57
N LYS A 105 16.84 11.89 3.90
CA LYS A 105 15.78 11.83 2.87
C LYS A 105 14.37 11.82 3.46
N THR A 106 14.19 11.21 4.63
CA THR A 106 12.87 11.11 5.28
C THR A 106 12.59 12.25 6.25
N LEU A 107 13.60 13.05 6.59
CA LEU A 107 13.56 14.10 7.62
C LEU A 107 13.13 13.57 9.00
N LEU A 108 13.28 12.26 9.23
CA LEU A 108 13.01 11.64 10.52
C LEU A 108 14.24 11.71 11.41
N PRO A 109 14.06 11.89 12.74
CA PRO A 109 15.16 11.78 13.68
C PRO A 109 15.84 10.40 13.62
N ASP A 110 17.16 10.36 13.85
CA ASP A 110 17.97 9.12 13.79
C ASP A 110 17.39 7.97 14.64
N ARG A 111 16.82 8.31 15.80
CA ARG A 111 16.19 7.33 16.70
C ARG A 111 14.97 6.69 16.07
N THR A 112 14.15 7.48 15.37
CA THR A 112 12.96 7.02 14.66
C THR A 112 13.34 6.17 13.46
N VAL A 113 14.36 6.58 12.69
CA VAL A 113 14.90 5.78 11.57
C VAL A 113 15.42 4.42 12.08
N ARG A 114 16.15 4.40 13.19
CA ARG A 114 16.67 3.16 13.78
C ARG A 114 15.54 2.21 14.23
N LEU A 115 14.50 2.76 14.85
CA LEU A 115 13.33 1.98 15.27
C LEU A 115 12.57 1.43 14.05
N ALA A 116 12.32 2.27 13.06
CA ALA A 116 11.66 1.91 11.81
C ALA A 116 12.43 0.81 11.04
N LEU A 117 13.76 0.94 10.93
CA LEU A 117 14.63 -0.10 10.36
C LEU A 117 14.56 -1.40 11.16
N SER A 118 14.50 -1.34 12.49
CA SER A 118 14.35 -2.54 13.33
C SER A 118 13.04 -3.28 13.04
N HIS A 119 11.93 -2.56 12.87
CA HIS A 119 10.65 -3.16 12.47
C HIS A 119 10.73 -3.83 11.09
N LEU A 120 11.31 -3.12 10.11
CA LEU A 120 11.47 -3.60 8.74
C LEU A 120 12.36 -4.85 8.65
N LEU A 121 13.49 -4.86 9.37
CA LEU A 121 14.39 -6.01 9.45
C LEU A 121 13.72 -7.21 10.11
N LYS A 122 13.00 -6.99 11.23
CA LYS A 122 12.30 -8.07 11.95
C LYS A 122 11.25 -8.75 11.07
N LYS A 123 10.56 -7.98 10.24
CA LYS A 123 9.55 -8.46 9.29
C LYS A 123 10.12 -8.92 7.95
N GLY A 124 11.43 -8.82 7.74
CA GLY A 124 12.10 -9.30 6.53
C GLY A 124 11.91 -8.43 5.28
N TYR A 125 11.25 -7.26 5.36
CA TYR A 125 11.06 -6.36 4.22
C TYR A 125 12.36 -5.69 3.75
N VAL A 126 13.33 -5.54 4.65
CA VAL A 126 14.63 -4.93 4.39
C VAL A 126 15.72 -5.87 4.90
N LYS A 127 16.86 -5.88 4.20
CA LYS A 127 18.10 -6.52 4.65
C LYS A 127 19.20 -5.48 4.83
N LYS A 128 20.16 -5.80 5.70
CA LYS A 128 21.36 -4.98 5.96
C LYS A 128 22.59 -5.66 5.37
N LYS A 129 23.47 -4.89 4.74
CA LYS A 129 24.79 -5.32 4.27
C LYS A 129 25.87 -4.35 4.73
N VAL A 130 27.11 -4.81 4.80
CA VAL A 130 28.25 -3.94 5.05
C VAL A 130 28.48 -3.07 3.82
N SER A 131 28.77 -1.77 4.02
CA SER A 131 29.12 -0.89 2.91
C SER A 131 30.47 -1.28 2.33
N ILE A 132 30.54 -1.41 1.00
CA ILE A 132 31.78 -1.68 0.28
C ILE A 132 32.76 -0.51 0.42
N ARG A 133 32.24 0.72 0.59
CA ARG A 133 33.05 1.95 0.70
C ARG A 133 33.63 2.16 2.11
N ASP A 134 32.91 1.72 3.15
CA ASP A 134 33.34 1.83 4.54
C ASP A 134 32.76 0.66 5.35
N ALA A 135 33.60 -0.29 5.76
CA ALA A 135 33.15 -1.49 6.46
C ALA A 135 32.45 -1.22 7.80
N ARG A 136 32.61 -0.01 8.37
CA ARG A 136 31.93 0.40 9.61
C ARG A 136 30.49 0.83 9.36
N GLN A 137 30.13 1.13 8.11
CA GLN A 137 28.81 1.57 7.73
C GLN A 137 27.94 0.40 7.26
N LYS A 138 26.64 0.51 7.55
CA LYS A 138 25.63 -0.43 7.09
C LYS A 138 24.78 0.22 6.02
N ILE A 139 24.53 -0.54 4.95
CA ILE A 139 23.59 -0.19 3.89
C ILE A 139 22.36 -1.07 4.05
N TYR A 140 21.19 -0.47 3.87
CA TYR A 140 19.88 -1.10 3.93
C TYR A 140 19.28 -1.15 2.54
N GLU A 141 18.72 -2.28 2.15
CA GLU A 141 18.08 -2.47 0.84
C GLU A 141 16.84 -3.35 0.98
N ILE A 142 15.90 -3.22 0.04
CA ILE A 142 14.70 -4.06 0.02
C ILE A 142 15.10 -5.52 -0.15
N SER A 143 14.50 -6.40 0.65
CA SER A 143 14.61 -7.84 0.45
C SER A 143 13.86 -8.20 -0.82
N LYS A 144 14.50 -8.93 -1.75
CA LYS A 144 13.75 -9.51 -2.88
C LYS A 144 12.71 -10.45 -2.28
N ILE A 145 11.43 -10.14 -2.50
CA ILE A 145 10.33 -11.04 -2.16
C ILE A 145 10.31 -12.07 -3.30
N GLU A 146 10.77 -13.28 -3.03
CA GLU A 146 10.54 -14.46 -3.89
C GLU A 146 9.11 -14.98 -3.74
#